data_AF-A0A4S0MX78-F1
#
_entry.id   AF-A0A4S0MX78-F1
#
_cell.length_a   1.000
_cell.length_b   1.000
_cell.length_c   1.000
_cell.angle_alpha   90.00
_cell.angle_beta   90.00
_cell.angle_gamma   90.00
#
_symmetry.space_group_name_H-M   'P 1'
#
loop_
_entity.id
_entity.type
_entity.pdbx_description
1 polymer ?
#
loop_
_entity_poly.entity_id
_entity_poly.type
_entity_poly.pdbx_seq_one_letter_code
_entity_poly.pdbx_strand_id
1 'polypeptide(L)'
;ATFKLRYPRSIVEVIETPPQGALALLQQQEVEFYIGPELPNLNDFQFESILDDPLMACIPTESYSGEKKLNLSDLKRFPLILLNRKTAVRGLLDRLTAAEGIELKPQYEVGSAQT
;
A
#
# COMPACT_ATOMS: atom_id res chain seq x y z
N ALA A 1 14.69 11.94 -10.61
CA ALA A 1 15.73 12.57 -11.46
C ALA A 1 15.15 13.58 -12.45
N THR A 2 14.16 13.21 -13.28
CA THR A 2 13.59 14.08 -14.35
C THR A 2 13.04 15.42 -13.86
N PHE A 3 12.38 15.48 -12.70
CA PHE A 3 11.84 16.74 -12.17
C PHE A 3 12.92 17.81 -11.90
N LYS A 4 14.04 17.42 -11.28
CA LYS A 4 15.17 18.34 -11.01
C LYS A 4 15.86 18.82 -12.29
N LEU A 5 15.90 18.01 -13.35
CA LEU A 5 16.43 18.45 -14.64
C LEU A 5 15.55 19.56 -15.25
N ARG A 6 14.22 19.44 -15.13
CA ARG A 6 13.27 20.46 -15.62
C ARG A 6 13.21 21.69 -14.72
N TYR A 7 13.40 21.51 -13.41
CA TYR A 7 13.32 22.57 -12.38
C TYR A 7 14.55 22.56 -11.47
N PRO A 8 15.73 22.98 -11.97
CA PRO A 8 17.02 22.79 -11.29
C PRO A 8 17.18 23.60 -9.99
N ARG A 9 16.42 24.69 -9.84
CA ARG A 9 16.45 25.53 -8.64
C ARG A 9 15.34 25.21 -7.63
N SER A 10 14.47 24.24 -7.92
CA SER A 10 13.48 23.80 -6.94
C SER A 10 14.18 23.20 -5.71
N ILE A 11 13.56 23.31 -4.54
CA ILE A 11 13.88 22.50 -3.36
C ILE A 11 12.68 21.55 -3.20
N VAL A 12 12.96 20.28 -2.94
CA VAL A 12 11.91 19.25 -2.75
C VAL A 12 12.29 18.49 -1.49
N GLU A 13 11.39 18.49 -0.53
CA GLU A 13 11.51 17.72 0.70
C GLU A 13 10.48 16.59 0.66
N VAL A 14 10.88 15.42 1.13
CA VAL A 14 10.03 14.22 1.14
C VAL A 14 9.98 13.71 2.56
N ILE A 15 8.76 13.60 3.10
CA ILE A 15 8.51 13.07 4.43
C ILE A 15 7.80 11.72 4.27
N GLU A 16 8.44 10.64 4.71
CA GLU A 16 7.82 9.33 4.76
C GLU A 16 7.03 9.20 6.06
N THR A 17 5.71 9.03 5.95
CA THR A 17 4.82 8.92 7.10
C THR A 17 3.57 8.12 6.73
N PRO A 18 2.92 7.43 7.69
CA PRO A 18 1.63 6.78 7.44
C PRO A 18 0.56 7.77 6.95
N PRO A 19 -0.49 7.31 6.25
CA PRO A 19 -1.55 8.19 5.71
C PRO A 19 -2.14 9.16 6.73
N GLN A 20 -2.42 8.71 7.96
CA GLN A 20 -2.96 9.58 9.01
C GLN A 20 -1.98 10.69 9.43
N GLY A 21 -0.67 10.39 9.44
CA GLY A 21 0.37 11.37 9.72
C GLY A 21 0.50 12.40 8.61
N ALA A 22 0.40 11.98 7.34
CA ALA A 22 0.43 12.89 6.20
C ALA A 22 -0.75 13.86 6.20
N LEU A 23 -1.95 13.39 6.55
CA LEU A 23 -3.12 14.26 6.69
C LEU A 23 -2.92 15.32 7.78
N ALA A 24 -2.34 14.96 8.91
CA ALA A 24 -2.06 15.92 9.98
C ALA A 24 -1.09 17.02 9.52
N LEU A 25 -0.06 16.66 8.74
CA LEU A 25 0.87 17.62 8.14
C LEU A 25 0.17 18.55 7.14
N LEU A 26 -0.72 18.00 6.30
CA LEU A 26 -1.53 18.81 5.37
C LEU A 26 -2.45 19.80 6.10
N GLN A 27 -3.15 19.34 7.16
CA GLN A 27 -4.02 20.19 7.97
C GLN A 27 -3.25 21.33 8.65
N GLN A 28 -2.02 21.06 9.06
CA GLN A 28 -1.12 22.03 9.68
C GLN A 28 -0.37 22.89 8.66
N GLN A 29 -0.56 22.65 7.35
CA GLN A 29 0.13 23.34 6.25
C GLN A 29 1.66 23.18 6.30
N GLU A 30 2.14 22.09 6.89
CA GLU A 30 3.56 21.71 6.92
C GLU A 30 4.02 21.09 5.59
N VAL A 31 3.07 20.59 4.78
CA VAL A 31 3.34 20.04 3.43
C VAL A 31 2.29 20.54 2.43
N GLU A 32 2.67 20.58 1.16
CA GLU A 32 1.84 21.13 0.07
C GLU A 32 0.87 20.09 -0.51
N PHE A 33 1.29 18.82 -0.59
CA PHE A 33 0.46 17.73 -1.13
C PHE A 33 0.88 16.38 -0.54
N TYR A 34 -0.03 15.42 -0.63
CA TYR A 34 0.14 14.05 -0.19
C TYR A 34 0.07 13.11 -1.40
N ILE A 35 0.95 12.11 -1.43
CA ILE A 35 0.89 10.99 -2.37
C ILE A 35 0.67 9.71 -1.57
N GLY A 36 -0.45 9.04 -1.82
CA GLY A 36 -0.77 7.76 -1.22
C GLY A 36 -2.23 7.39 -1.43
N PRO A 37 -2.72 6.33 -0.77
CA PRO A 37 -4.10 5.88 -0.93
C PRO A 37 -5.10 6.95 -0.50
N GLU A 38 -6.22 7.02 -1.21
CA GLU A 38 -7.38 7.80 -0.78
C GLU A 38 -7.95 7.21 0.52
N LEU A 39 -8.23 8.08 1.49
CA LEU A 39 -8.85 7.70 2.76
C LEU A 39 -10.32 8.10 2.76
N PRO A 40 -11.21 7.26 3.32
CA PRO A 40 -12.64 7.56 3.35
C PRO A 40 -12.94 8.77 4.25
N ASN A 41 -14.03 9.49 3.94
CA ASN A 41 -14.61 10.57 4.75
C ASN A 41 -13.75 11.83 4.90
N LEU A 42 -12.94 12.16 3.88
CA LEU A 42 -12.16 13.40 3.85
C LEU A 42 -12.86 14.47 3.00
N ASN A 43 -13.74 15.26 3.63
CA ASN A 43 -14.47 16.33 2.93
C ASN A 43 -13.61 17.57 2.65
N ASP A 44 -12.53 17.76 3.41
CA ASP A 44 -11.68 18.95 3.35
C ASP A 44 -10.51 18.80 2.36
N PHE A 45 -10.37 17.63 1.73
CA PHE A 45 -9.26 17.30 0.83
C PHE A 45 -9.76 16.89 -0.55
N GLN A 46 -9.01 17.29 -1.58
CA GLN A 46 -9.22 16.84 -2.94
C GLN A 46 -8.18 15.76 -3.26
N PHE A 47 -8.66 14.61 -3.75
CA PHE A 47 -7.83 13.52 -4.22
C PHE A 47 -7.96 13.39 -5.74
N GLU A 48 -6.82 13.24 -6.42
CA GLU A 48 -6.73 12.95 -7.85
C GLU A 48 -5.97 11.63 -8.01
N SER A 49 -6.56 10.69 -8.78
CA SER A 49 -5.86 9.43 -9.08
C SER A 49 -4.76 9.69 -10.11
N ILE A 50 -3.52 9.42 -9.70
CA ILE A 50 -2.33 9.56 -10.56
C ILE A 50 -1.77 8.21 -11.02
N LEU A 51 -2.12 7.13 -10.33
CA LEU A 51 -1.68 5.77 -10.62
C LEU A 51 -2.63 4.74 -10.01
N ASP A 52 -2.77 3.61 -10.69
CA ASP A 52 -3.36 2.39 -10.13
C ASP A 52 -2.24 1.49 -9.62
N ASP A 53 -2.25 1.18 -8.33
CA ASP A 53 -1.28 0.27 -7.69
C ASP A 53 -1.95 -1.06 -7.34
N PRO A 54 -1.85 -2.10 -8.20
CA PRO A 54 -2.48 -3.37 -7.93
C PRO A 54 -1.75 -4.11 -6.80
N LEU A 55 -2.52 -4.68 -5.87
CA LEU A 55 -1.96 -5.60 -4.89
C LEU A 55 -1.51 -6.90 -5.58
N MET A 56 -0.21 -7.19 -5.53
CA MET A 56 0.39 -8.36 -6.17
C MET A 56 0.84 -9.40 -5.15
N ALA A 57 0.69 -10.68 -5.50
CA ALA A 57 1.30 -11.78 -4.75
C ALA A 57 2.72 -12.05 -5.30
N CYS A 58 3.72 -12.00 -4.42
CA CYS A 58 5.09 -12.36 -4.76
C CYS A 58 5.32 -13.83 -4.37
N ILE A 59 5.47 -14.70 -5.38
CA ILE A 59 5.65 -16.15 -5.19
C ILE A 59 7.02 -16.54 -5.77
N PRO A 60 7.85 -17.31 -5.02
CA PRO A 60 9.08 -17.86 -5.57
C PRO A 60 8.81 -18.71 -6.81
N THR A 61 9.65 -18.57 -7.84
CA THR A 61 9.47 -19.25 -9.14
C THR A 61 9.34 -20.77 -8.98
N GLU A 62 10.10 -21.36 -8.05
CA GLU A 62 10.07 -22.79 -7.72
C GLU A 62 8.74 -23.26 -7.12
N SER A 63 7.95 -22.35 -6.56
CA SER A 63 6.64 -22.63 -5.94
C SER A 63 5.47 -22.15 -6.80
N TYR A 64 5.74 -21.55 -7.96
CA TYR A 64 4.73 -20.97 -8.84
C TYR A 64 4.36 -21.92 -9.98
N SER A 65 3.08 -22.24 -10.10
CA SER A 65 2.53 -23.17 -11.10
C SER A 65 2.14 -22.52 -12.43
N GLY A 66 2.45 -21.23 -12.62
CA GLY A 66 2.24 -20.52 -13.90
C GLY A 66 0.92 -19.75 -14.02
N GLU A 67 0.11 -19.68 -12.95
CA GLU A 67 -1.18 -18.99 -12.97
C GLU A 67 -1.07 -17.47 -13.05
N LYS A 68 -1.50 -16.89 -14.17
CA LYS A 68 -1.46 -15.43 -14.39
C LYS A 68 -2.27 -14.59 -13.39
N LYS A 69 -3.18 -15.21 -12.63
CA LYS A 69 -4.03 -14.57 -11.62
C LYS A 69 -4.31 -15.57 -10.49
N LEU A 70 -4.42 -15.05 -9.26
CA LEU A 70 -4.78 -15.82 -8.07
C LEU A 70 -6.03 -15.22 -7.46
N ASN A 71 -6.95 -16.07 -7.00
CA ASN A 71 -8.03 -15.63 -6.13
C ASN A 71 -7.51 -15.54 -4.70
N LEU A 72 -8.18 -14.78 -3.83
CA LEU A 72 -7.81 -14.69 -2.43
C LEU A 72 -7.84 -16.06 -1.72
N SER A 73 -8.74 -16.94 -2.14
CA SER A 73 -8.82 -18.32 -1.62
C SER A 73 -7.60 -19.16 -1.97
N ASP A 74 -6.94 -18.88 -3.11
CA ASP A 74 -5.72 -19.56 -3.53
C ASP A 74 -4.52 -19.20 -2.65
N LEU A 75 -4.61 -18.14 -1.83
CA LEU A 75 -3.53 -17.83 -0.87
C LEU A 75 -3.42 -18.89 0.24
N LYS A 76 -4.50 -19.62 0.54
CA LYS A 76 -4.54 -20.63 1.61
C LYS A 76 -3.58 -21.81 1.40
N ARG A 77 -3.16 -22.08 0.16
CA ARG A 77 -2.22 -23.19 -0.15
C ARG A 77 -0.76 -22.81 0.07
N PHE A 78 -0.44 -21.54 0.32
CA PHE A 78 0.94 -21.07 0.47
C PHE A 78 1.30 -20.82 1.94
N PRO A 79 2.57 -21.01 2.32
CA PRO A 79 3.10 -20.47 3.57
C PRO A 79 3.21 -18.93 3.45
N LEU A 80 2.27 -18.20 4.03
CA LEU A 80 2.17 -16.75 3.83
C LEU A 80 3.12 -15.97 4.75
N ILE A 81 3.76 -14.95 4.18
CA ILE A 81 4.38 -13.83 4.89
C ILE A 81 3.51 -12.61 4.62
N LEU A 82 2.95 -12.01 5.67
CA LEU A 82 2.08 -10.84 5.53
C LEU A 82 2.65 -9.62 6.25
N LEU A 83 2.31 -8.42 5.80
CA LEU A 83 2.57 -7.21 6.57
C LEU A 83 1.77 -7.22 7.88
N ASN A 84 2.28 -6.54 8.90
CA ASN A 84 1.56 -6.38 10.17
C ASN A 84 0.24 -5.62 9.96
N ARG A 85 -0.69 -5.79 10.91
CA ARG A 85 -2.03 -5.19 10.88
C ARG A 85 -2.09 -3.67 11.00
N LYS A 86 -0.96 -3.00 11.24
CA LYS A 86 -0.89 -1.53 11.28
C LYS A 86 -0.75 -0.92 9.89
N THR A 87 -0.43 -1.72 8.87
CA THR A 87 -0.28 -1.24 7.49
C THR A 87 -1.63 -1.13 6.77
N ALA A 88 -1.78 -0.12 5.92
CA ALA A 88 -2.99 0.06 5.11
C ALA A 88 -3.26 -1.13 4.18
N VAL A 89 -2.20 -1.70 3.59
CA VAL A 89 -2.27 -2.88 2.73
C VAL A 89 -2.83 -4.09 3.48
N ARG A 90 -2.34 -4.35 4.71
CA ARG A 90 -2.89 -5.46 5.51
C ARG A 90 -4.36 -5.23 5.87
N GLY A 91 -4.74 -4.00 6.22
CA GLY A 91 -6.14 -3.65 6.49
C GLY A 91 -7.07 -3.78 5.27
N LEU A 92 -6.55 -3.57 4.06
CA LEU A 92 -7.29 -3.86 2.82
C LEU A 92 -7.44 -5.37 2.62
N LEU A 93 -6.34 -6.14 2.73
CA LEU A 93 -6.36 -7.59 2.57
C LEU A 93 -7.34 -8.26 3.55
N ASP A 94 -7.28 -7.89 4.83
CA ASP A 94 -8.14 -8.45 5.87
C ASP A 94 -9.63 -8.15 5.60
N ARG A 95 -9.96 -6.96 5.07
CA ARG A 95 -11.35 -6.64 4.67
C ARG A 95 -11.82 -7.49 3.50
N LEU A 96 -10.99 -7.64 2.47
CA LEU A 96 -11.34 -8.40 1.28
C LEU A 96 -11.53 -9.89 1.61
N THR A 97 -10.65 -10.46 2.43
CA THR A 97 -10.76 -11.86 2.84
C THR A 97 -11.94 -12.10 3.79
N ALA A 98 -12.20 -11.18 4.73
CA ALA A 98 -13.36 -11.27 5.61
C ALA A 98 -14.68 -11.21 4.83
N ALA A 99 -14.78 -10.36 3.80
CA ALA A 99 -15.97 -10.26 2.95
C ALA A 99 -16.28 -11.57 2.21
N GLU A 100 -15.28 -12.42 1.97
CA GLU A 100 -15.40 -13.73 1.31
C GLU A 100 -15.40 -14.91 2.30
N GLY A 101 -15.37 -14.67 3.61
CA GLY A 101 -15.28 -15.73 4.62
C GLY A 101 -13.95 -16.51 4.57
N ILE A 102 -12.89 -15.88 4.07
CA ILE A 102 -11.55 -16.46 3.91
C ILE A 102 -10.73 -16.13 5.15
N GLU A 103 -10.36 -17.15 5.91
CA GLU A 103 -9.36 -17.03 6.96
C GLU A 103 -7.96 -17.35 6.39
N LEU A 104 -7.05 -16.37 6.43
CA LEU A 104 -5.63 -16.56 6.10
C LEU A 104 -4.82 -16.80 7.37
N LYS A 105 -3.89 -17.78 7.32
CA LYS A 105 -3.02 -18.15 8.45
C LYS A 105 -1.56 -17.85 8.10
N PRO A 106 -1.06 -16.63 8.35
CA PRO A 106 0.34 -16.29 8.08
C PRO A 106 1.29 -17.08 8.98
N GLN A 107 2.42 -17.51 8.41
CA GLN A 107 3.52 -18.07 9.18
C GLN A 107 4.40 -16.97 9.79
N TYR A 108 4.47 -15.83 9.11
CA TYR A 108 5.24 -14.67 9.55
C TYR A 108 4.45 -13.38 9.31
N GLU A 109 4.59 -12.45 10.25
CA GLU A 109 4.14 -11.07 10.11
C GLU A 109 5.34 -10.11 10.19
N VAL A 110 5.47 -9.22 9.22
CA VAL A 110 6.62 -8.30 9.10
C VAL A 110 6.21 -6.83 9.16
N GLY A 111 7.13 -5.97 9.60
CA GLY A 111 6.88 -4.53 9.77
C GLY A 111 6.84 -3.74 8.47
N SER A 112 7.61 -4.17 7.49
CA SER A 112 7.77 -3.50 6.20
C SER A 112 8.12 -4.53 5.12
N ALA A 113 7.82 -4.18 3.88
CA ALA A 113 8.36 -4.84 2.69
C ALA A 113 9.36 -3.87 2.07
N GLN A 114 10.60 -4.31 1.88
CA GLN A 114 11.63 -3.55 1.19
C GLN A 114 12.03 -4.35 -0.04
N THR A 115 12.08 -3.68 -1.19
CA THR A 115 12.49 -4.22 -2.49
C THR A 115 13.77 -3.55 -2.95
#